data_AF-A0A5K1HVS1-F1
#
_entry.id   AF-A0A5K1HVS1-F1
#
_cell.length_a   1.000
_cell.length_b   1.000
_cell.length_c   1.000
_cell.angle_alpha   90.00
_cell.angle_beta   90.00
_cell.angle_gamma   90.00
#
_symmetry.space_group_name_H-M   'P 1'
#
loop_
_entity.id
_entity.type
_entity.pdbx_description
1 polymer ?
#
loop_
_entity_poly.entity_id
_entity_poly.type
_entity_poly.pdbx_seq_one_letter_code
_entity_poly.pdbx_strand_id
1 'polypeptide(L)' 'MLRLECYPSWATVIGIKSLEELKVKYCPTLYELPSMPLLKSLKIWECDGLNTIGDLPALESLDVNRCKKLKTLAN' A
#
# COMPACT_ATOMS: atom_id res chain seq x y z
N MET A 1 -4.54 -12.39 6.71
CA MET A 1 -4.22 -11.66 5.47
C MET A 1 -5.48 -10.95 4.95
N LEU A 2 -5.58 -9.63 5.15
CA LEU A 2 -6.63 -8.81 4.54
C LEU A 2 -6.34 -8.72 3.02
N ARG A 3 -7.18 -9.33 2.19
CA ARG A 3 -7.13 -9.14 0.72
C ARG A 3 -8.14 -8.07 0.35
N LEU A 4 -7.65 -6.89 0.01
CA LEU A 4 -8.48 -5.79 -0.42
C LEU A 4 -8.53 -5.82 -1.94
N GLU A 5 -9.56 -6.46 -2.47
CA GLU A 5 -9.98 -6.29 -3.86
C GLU A 5 -10.79 -4.98 -3.87
N CYS A 6 -10.27 -3.97 -4.56
CA CYS A 6 -10.60 -2.55 -4.41
C CYS A 6 -12.12 -2.27 -4.29
N TYR A 7 -12.54 -1.84 -3.09
CA TYR A 7 -13.85 -1.26 -2.74
C TYR A 7 -13.60 -0.03 -1.84
N PRO A 8 -14.59 0.82 -1.50
CA PRO A 8 -14.42 2.10 -0.80
C PRO A 8 -13.76 2.03 0.59
N SER A 9 -13.39 0.84 1.06
CA SER A 9 -12.82 0.55 2.37
C SER A 9 -11.34 0.95 2.54
N TRP A 10 -10.68 1.55 1.53
CA TRP A 10 -9.30 2.03 1.69
C TRP A 10 -9.17 3.04 2.85
N ALA A 11 -10.20 3.87 3.08
CA ALA A 11 -10.25 4.79 4.21
C ALA A 11 -10.20 4.08 5.58
N THR A 12 -10.69 2.85 5.66
CA THR A 12 -10.63 2.02 6.88
C THR A 12 -9.23 1.48 7.14
N VAL A 13 -8.46 1.21 6.09
CA VAL A 13 -7.10 0.64 6.18
C VAL A 13 -6.12 1.64 6.79
N ILE A 14 -6.30 2.94 6.50
CA ILE A 14 -5.48 4.03 7.05
C ILE A 14 -5.55 4.07 8.59
N GLY A 15 -6.64 3.60 9.19
CA GLY A 15 -6.81 3.55 10.64
C GLY A 15 -6.03 2.42 11.34
N ILE A 16 -5.54 1.43 10.60
CA ILE A 16 -4.94 0.21 11.17
C ILE A 16 -3.42 0.39 11.29
N LYS A 17 -2.99 1.03 12.38
CA LYS A 17 -1.56 1.23 12.67
C LYS A 17 -0.80 -0.04 13.07
N SER A 18 -1.51 -1.14 13.36
CA SER A 18 -0.96 -2.44 13.74
C SER A 18 -0.82 -3.41 12.57
N LEU A 19 -0.90 -2.92 11.33
CA LEU A 19 -0.85 -3.77 10.16
C LEU A 19 0.60 -4.19 9.86
N GLU A 20 0.86 -5.50 9.86
CA GLU A 20 2.18 -6.07 9.52
C GLU A 20 2.29 -6.48 8.04
N GLU A 21 1.17 -6.83 7.41
CA GLU A 21 1.15 -7.24 6.01
C GLU A 21 0.00 -6.55 5.24
N LEU A 22 0.34 -5.92 4.11
CA LEU A 22 -0.62 -5.27 3.23
C LEU A 22 -0.47 -5.81 1.81
N LYS A 23 -1.61 -6.20 1.24
CA LYS A 23 -1.70 -6.63 -0.15
C LYS A 23 -2.82 -5.90 -0.87
N VAL A 24 -2.44 -5.10 -1.87
CA VAL A 24 -3.38 -4.36 -2.72
C VAL A 24 -3.24 -4.81 -4.16
N LYS A 25 -4.37 -5.06 -4.82
CA LYS A 25 -4.40 -5.43 -6.24
C LYS A 25 -5.50 -4.67 -6.97
N TYR A 26 -5.22 -4.27 -8.21
CA TYR A 26 -6.20 -3.68 -9.12
C TYR A 26 -6.97 -2.50 -8.50
N CYS A 27 -6.23 -1.55 -7.91
CA CYS A 27 -6.84 -0.40 -7.24
C CYS A 27 -6.43 0.92 -7.90
N PRO A 28 -7.16 1.35 -8.95
CA PRO A 28 -6.84 2.58 -9.68
C PRO A 28 -7.21 3.84 -8.91
N THR A 29 -8.03 3.73 -7.86
CA THR A 29 -8.43 4.85 -6.99
C THR A 29 -7.51 5.04 -5.80
N LEU A 30 -6.62 4.09 -5.51
CA LEU A 30 -5.63 4.23 -4.46
C LEU A 30 -4.58 5.23 -4.93
N TYR A 31 -4.61 6.45 -4.39
CA TYR A 31 -3.69 7.52 -4.77
C TYR A 31 -2.43 7.56 -3.91
N GLU A 32 -2.58 7.29 -2.61
CA GLU A 32 -1.50 7.33 -1.63
C GLU A 32 -1.64 6.20 -0.61
N LEU A 33 -0.51 5.73 -0.09
CA LEU A 33 -0.45 4.90 1.12
C LEU A 33 0.11 5.73 2.27
N PRO A 34 -0.55 5.75 3.45
CA PRO A 34 -0.02 6.45 4.61
C PRO A 34 1.20 5.73 5.19
N SER A 35 1.92 6.40 6.10
CA SER A 35 2.96 5.73 6.88
C SER A 35 2.38 4.61 7.74
N MET A 36 3.01 3.44 7.69
CA MET A 36 2.62 2.26 8.45
C MET A 36 3.85 1.69 9.17
N PRO A 37 4.12 2.14 10.42
CA PRO A 37 5.39 1.91 11.10
C PRO A 37 5.67 0.45 11.48
N LEU A 38 4.64 -0.40 11.49
CA LEU A 38 4.74 -1.82 11.82
C LEU A 38 4.64 -2.73 10.59
N LEU A 39 4.49 -2.16 9.39
CA LEU A 39 4.31 -2.94 8.18
C LEU A 39 5.64 -3.58 7.76
N LYS A 40 5.65 -4.91 7.73
CA LYS A 40 6.80 -5.74 7.36
C LYS A 40 6.74 -6.21 5.91
N SER A 41 5.53 -6.39 5.37
CA SER A 41 5.33 -6.90 4.00
C SER A 41 4.32 -6.07 3.24
N LEU A 42 4.75 -5.50 2.11
CA LEU A 42 3.91 -4.72 1.20
C LEU A 42 3.92 -5.33 -0.19
N LYS A 43 2.75 -5.69 -0.70
CA LYS A 43 2.58 -6.19 -2.07
C LYS A 43 1.51 -5.39 -2.82
N ILE A 44 1.90 -4.71 -3.88
CA ILE A 44 1.02 -3.86 -4.68
C ILE A 44 1.12 -4.26 -6.15
N TRP A 45 -0.02 -4.56 -6.75
CA TRP A 45 -0.11 -4.93 -8.16
C TRP A 45 -1.19 -4.12 -8.89
N GLU A 46 -0.87 -3.59 -10.06
CA GLU A 46 -1.85 -2.95 -10.96
C GLU A 46 -2.63 -1.81 -10.29
N CYS A 47 -1.94 -1.00 -9.48
CA CYS A 47 -2.48 0.19 -8.82
C CYS A 47 -2.01 1.45 -9.54
N ASP A 48 -2.55 1.69 -10.73
CA ASP A 48 -2.14 2.80 -11.60
C ASP A 48 -2.51 4.20 -11.06
N GLY A 49 -3.32 4.27 -9.99
CA GLY A 49 -3.60 5.52 -9.28
C GLY A 49 -2.50 5.92 -8.29
N LEU A 50 -1.72 4.95 -7.81
CA LEU A 50 -0.83 5.12 -6.67
C LEU A 50 0.38 5.94 -7.08
N ASN A 51 0.56 7.07 -6.43
CA ASN A 51 1.63 8.02 -6.71
C ASN A 51 2.68 8.05 -5.58
N THR A 52 2.23 7.90 -4.35
CA THR A 52 3.06 8.10 -3.15
C THR A 52 2.84 6.99 -2.13
N ILE A 53 3.93 6.51 -1.53
CA ILE A 53 3.92 5.60 -0.40
C ILE A 53 4.65 6.31 0.74
N GLY A 54 3.98 6.47 1.89
CA GLY A 54 4.55 7.05 3.11
C GLY A 54 5.58 6.13 3.77
N ASP A 55 6.15 6.58 4.89
CA ASP A 55 7.27 5.89 5.55
C ASP A 55 6.87 4.50 6.07
N LEU A 56 7.73 3.51 5.78
CA LEU A 56 7.57 2.11 6.19
C LEU A 56 8.85 1.61 6.90
N PRO A 57 9.19 2.16 8.09
CA PRO A 57 10.48 1.92 8.74
C PRO A 57 10.73 0.46 9.16
N ALA A 58 9.68 -0.37 9.28
CA ALA A 58 9.77 -1.79 9.61
C ALA A 58 9.66 -2.71 8.39
N LEU A 59 9.71 -2.16 7.16
CA LEU A 59 9.47 -2.93 5.95
C LEU A 59 10.64 -3.87 5.66
N GLU A 60 10.33 -5.17 5.60
CA GLU A 60 11.29 -6.23 5.31
C GLU A 60 11.12 -6.75 3.88
N SER A 61 9.90 -6.67 3.33
CA SER A 61 9.57 -7.17 1.99
C SER A 61 8.69 -6.19 1.21
N LEU A 62 9.17 -5.81 0.02
CA LEU A 62 8.46 -4.95 -0.92
C LEU A 62 8.32 -5.65 -2.27
N ASP A 63 7.09 -5.77 -2.76
CA ASP A 63 6.76 -6.22 -4.10
C ASP A 63 5.80 -5.21 -4.73
N VAL A 64 6.31 -4.38 -5.63
CA VAL A 64 5.49 -3.43 -6.39
C VAL A 64 5.62 -3.72 -7.87
N ASN A 65 4.49 -3.93 -8.51
CA ASN A 65 4.46 -4.38 -9.89
C ASN A 65 3.31 -3.70 -10.64
N ARG A 66 3.59 -3.28 -11.88
CA ARG A 66 2.60 -2.64 -12.78
C ARG A 66 1.86 -1.46 -12.14
N CYS A 67 2.56 -0.60 -11.38
CA CYS A 67 2.01 0.64 -10.82
C CYS A 67 2.59 1.84 -11.57
N LYS A 68 1.92 2.28 -12.65
CA LYS A 68 2.52 3.22 -13.62
C LYS A 68 2.78 4.63 -13.09
N LYS A 69 2.00 5.07 -12.09
CA LYS A 69 2.11 6.42 -11.53
C LYS A 69 2.96 6.51 -10.29
N LEU A 70 3.48 5.39 -9.77
CA LEU A 70 4.27 5.41 -8.54
C LEU A 70 5.61 6.09 -8.83
N LYS A 71 5.84 7.24 -8.18
CA LYS A 71 7.04 8.05 -8.39
C LYS A 71 8.05 7.91 -7.27
N THR A 72 7.56 7.78 -6.04
CA THR A 72 8.40 7.87 -4.85
C THR A 72 8.03 6.78 -3.85
N LEU A 73 9.06 6.09 -3.38
CA LEU A 73 9.03 5.28 -2.17
C LEU A 73 9.67 6.13 -1.08
N ALA A 74 8.93 6.44 -0.01
CA ALA A 74 9.55 7.03 1.16
C ALA A 74 10.35 5.94 1.92
N ASN A 75 11.49 6.32 2.49
CA ASN A 75 12.45 5.43 3.14
C ASN A 75 12.55 5.74 4.62
#